data_AF-A0A3E4Q1Q0-F1
#
_entry.id   AF-A0A3E4Q1Q0-F1
#
_cell.length_a   1.000
_cell.length_b   1.000
_cell.length_c   1.000
_cell.angle_alpha   90.00
_cell.angle_beta   90.00
_cell.angle_gamma   90.00
#
_symmetry.space_group_name_H-M   'P 1'
#
loop_
_entity.id
_entity.type
_entity.pdbx_description
1 polymer ?
#
loop_
_entity_poly.entity_id
_entity_poly.type
_entity_poly.pdbx_seq_one_letter_code
_entity_poly.pdbx_strand_id
1 'polypeptide(L)'
;MFKKLKEKKGFTLVELIVVLVILAILAALLIPALTKYIDKAKNKSIVAETRQAVMAAQTLVDEKYAKEEVGADNIGIAGGSKPTGATVTITKKDIAELAEVDEANIQNGAEVENGKITKFVYKKSGKTCTYTKGAKDGTDGAYDVAK
;
A
#
# COMPACT_ATOMS: atom_id res chain seq x y z
N MET A 1 17.23 71.02 -20.58
CA MET A 1 17.79 69.79 -20.01
C MET A 1 16.91 68.61 -20.40
N PHE A 2 17.29 67.81 -21.40
CA PHE A 2 16.56 66.61 -21.77
C PHE A 2 17.00 65.44 -20.88
N LYS A 3 16.11 64.99 -20.01
CA LYS A 3 16.34 63.85 -19.10
C LYS A 3 16.26 62.56 -19.94
N LYS A 4 17.40 61.89 -20.17
CA LYS A 4 17.44 60.60 -20.86
C LYS A 4 16.57 59.58 -20.11
N LEU A 5 15.47 59.14 -20.73
CA LEU A 5 14.71 57.98 -20.28
C LEU A 5 15.62 56.76 -20.43
N LYS A 6 15.96 56.11 -19.31
CA LYS A 6 16.72 54.86 -19.28
C LYS A 6 15.98 53.83 -20.15
N GLU A 7 16.61 53.36 -21.22
CA GLU A 7 16.05 52.28 -22.04
C GLU A 7 15.86 51.04 -21.16
N LYS A 8 14.61 50.69 -20.86
CA LYS A 8 14.30 49.40 -20.28
C LYS A 8 14.49 48.38 -21.39
N LYS A 9 15.57 47.60 -21.34
CA LYS A 9 15.71 46.41 -22.19
C LYS A 9 14.57 45.46 -21.86
N GLY A 10 13.56 45.45 -22.70
CA GLY A 10 12.43 44.53 -22.60
C GLY A 10 12.88 43.11 -22.93
N PHE A 11 12.27 42.13 -22.26
CA PHE A 11 12.43 40.72 -22.58
C PHE A 11 11.77 40.43 -23.92
N THR A 12 12.44 39.74 -24.84
CA THR A 12 11.88 39.46 -26.16
C THR A 12 10.91 38.29 -26.10
N LEU A 13 9.85 38.31 -26.92
CA LEU A 13 8.93 37.18 -27.03
C LEU A 13 9.65 35.90 -27.51
N VAL A 14 10.69 36.05 -28.32
CA VAL A 14 11.52 34.94 -28.83
C VAL A 14 12.24 34.25 -27.68
N GLU A 15 12.84 35.00 -26.75
CA GLU A 15 13.49 34.42 -25.56
C GLU A 15 12.49 33.63 -24.71
N LEU A 16 11.23 34.07 -24.58
CA LEU A 16 10.23 33.32 -23.80
C LEU A 16 9.86 32.02 -24.51
N ILE A 17 9.65 32.07 -25.82
CA ILE A 17 9.24 30.90 -26.59
C ILE A 17 10.33 29.83 -26.55
N VAL A 18 11.61 30.20 -26.71
CA VAL A 18 12.72 29.23 -26.64
C VAL A 18 12.79 28.55 -25.27
N VAL A 19 12.60 29.31 -24.17
CA VAL A 19 12.59 28.74 -22.82
C VAL A 19 11.43 27.76 -22.63
N LEU A 20 10.22 28.12 -23.06
CA LEU A 20 9.05 27.24 -22.97
C LEU A 20 9.25 25.95 -23.78
N VAL A 21 9.87 26.03 -24.97
CA VAL A 21 10.19 24.86 -25.79
C VAL A 21 11.16 23.92 -25.06
N ILE A 22 12.23 24.45 -24.47
CA ILE A 22 13.20 23.63 -23.71
C ILE A 22 12.52 22.99 -22.48
N LEU A 23 11.72 23.74 -21.73
CA LEU A 23 10.97 23.21 -20.59
C LEU A 23 9.99 22.10 -20.99
N ALA A 24 9.33 22.24 -22.15
CA ALA A 24 8.42 21.23 -22.66
C ALA A 24 9.13 19.91 -23.00
N ILE A 25 10.30 19.97 -23.65
CA ILE A 25 11.10 18.77 -23.98
C ILE A 25 11.57 18.07 -22.70
N LEU A 26 12.08 18.83 -21.72
CA LEU A 26 12.53 18.27 -20.44
C LEU A 26 11.36 17.63 -19.67
N ALA A 27 10.21 18.30 -19.62
CA ALA A 27 9.01 17.77 -18.97
C ALA A 27 8.54 16.47 -19.63
N ALA A 28 8.54 16.39 -20.96
CA ALA A 28 8.11 15.20 -21.70
C ALA A 28 8.93 13.94 -21.36
N LEU A 29 10.23 14.09 -21.11
CA LEU A 29 11.11 12.97 -20.71
C LEU A 29 10.98 12.63 -19.22
N LEU A 30 10.81 13.64 -18.36
CA LEU A 30 10.79 13.47 -16.91
C LEU A 30 9.48 12.90 -16.37
N ILE A 31 8.33 13.33 -16.91
CA ILE A 31 7.00 12.91 -16.44
C ILE A 31 6.83 11.38 -16.41
N PRO A 32 7.11 10.61 -17.50
CA PRO A 32 6.90 9.16 -17.48
C PRO A 32 7.83 8.42 -16.51
N ALA A 33 9.06 8.91 -16.32
CA ALA A 33 9.97 8.34 -15.34
C ALA A 33 9.45 8.58 -13.91
N LEU A 34 9.03 9.81 -13.62
CA LEU A 34 8.51 10.19 -12.31
C LEU A 34 7.23 9.41 -11.95
N THR A 35 6.28 9.27 -12.87
CA THR A 35 5.04 8.50 -12.63
C THR A 35 5.34 7.04 -12.31
N LYS A 36 6.28 6.41 -13.00
CA LYS A 36 6.73 5.03 -12.69
C LYS A 36 7.33 4.91 -11.29
N TYR A 37 8.15 5.88 -10.87
CA TYR A 37 8.73 5.88 -9.51
C TYR A 37 7.67 6.07 -8.43
N ILE A 38 6.72 6.99 -8.65
CA ILE A 38 5.57 7.20 -7.75
C ILE A 38 4.77 5.90 -7.63
N ASP A 39 4.50 5.22 -8.74
CA ASP A 39 3.76 3.96 -8.73
C ASP A 39 4.50 2.85 -7.97
N LYS A 40 5.82 2.74 -8.16
CA LYS A 40 6.66 1.79 -7.43
C LYS A 40 6.69 2.10 -5.94
N ALA A 41 6.78 3.38 -5.56
CA ALA A 41 6.73 3.80 -4.15
C ALA A 41 5.38 3.43 -3.50
N LYS A 42 4.27 3.68 -4.21
CA LYS A 42 2.94 3.26 -3.76
C LYS A 42 2.83 1.74 -3.59
N ASN A 43 3.38 0.95 -4.52
CA ASN A 43 3.42 -0.51 -4.41
C ASN A 43 4.22 -0.97 -3.19
N LYS A 44 5.38 -0.36 -2.92
CA LYS A 44 6.18 -0.73 -1.75
C LYS A 44 5.53 -0.29 -0.44
N SER A 45 4.87 0.86 -0.40
CA SER A 45 4.11 1.33 0.76
C SER A 45 2.99 0.36 1.14
N ILE A 46 2.15 -0.02 0.17
CA ILE A 46 1.03 -0.94 0.45
C ILE A 46 1.53 -2.31 0.90
N VAL A 47 2.63 -2.83 0.33
CA VAL A 47 3.24 -4.09 0.77
C VAL A 47 3.74 -4.00 2.20
N ALA A 48 4.39 -2.88 2.58
CA ALA A 48 4.87 -2.67 3.94
C ALA A 48 3.72 -2.66 4.96
N GLU A 49 2.65 -1.90 4.68
CA GLU A 49 1.46 -1.84 5.53
C GLU A 49 0.74 -3.20 5.61
N THR A 50 0.65 -3.90 4.49
CA THR A 50 0.08 -5.27 4.46
C THR A 50 0.89 -6.22 5.33
N ARG A 51 2.23 -6.12 5.28
CA ARG A 51 3.11 -6.95 6.10
C ARG A 51 2.93 -6.63 7.59
N GLN A 52 2.81 -5.36 7.96
CA GLN A 52 2.49 -4.96 9.33
C GLN A 52 1.16 -5.57 9.79
N ALA A 53 0.12 -5.44 8.98
CA ALA A 53 -1.19 -6.00 9.29
C ALA A 53 -1.21 -7.53 9.39
N VAL A 54 -0.47 -8.24 8.53
CA VAL A 54 -0.31 -9.70 8.60
C VAL A 54 0.40 -10.12 9.88
N MET A 55 1.47 -9.41 10.27
CA MET A 55 2.20 -9.71 11.51
C MET A 55 1.33 -9.47 12.73
N ALA A 56 0.57 -8.36 12.77
CA ALA A 56 -0.38 -8.08 13.83
C ALA A 56 -1.48 -9.17 13.92
N ALA A 57 -2.05 -9.56 12.78
CA ALA A 57 -3.03 -10.64 12.71
C ALA A 57 -2.47 -11.96 13.26
N GLN A 58 -1.23 -12.33 12.88
CA GLN A 58 -0.57 -13.52 13.40
C GLN A 58 -0.35 -13.44 14.92
N THR A 59 0.13 -12.31 15.43
CA THR A 59 0.33 -12.09 16.87
C THR A 59 -0.98 -12.27 17.64
N LEU A 60 -2.09 -11.73 17.14
CA LEU A 60 -3.39 -11.88 17.80
C LEU A 60 -3.89 -13.33 17.77
N VAL A 61 -3.65 -14.06 16.67
CA VAL A 61 -3.96 -15.49 16.60
C VAL A 61 -3.15 -16.26 17.64
N ASP A 62 -1.86 -15.99 17.74
CA ASP A 62 -0.97 -16.66 18.71
C ASP A 62 -1.38 -16.33 20.16
N GLU A 63 -1.75 -15.08 20.45
CA GLU A 63 -2.22 -14.64 21.76
C GLU A 63 -3.53 -15.35 22.16
N LYS A 64 -4.49 -15.44 21.23
CA LYS A 64 -5.76 -16.15 21.48
C LYS A 64 -5.54 -17.65 21.64
N TYR A 65 -4.61 -18.23 20.89
CA TYR A 65 -4.25 -19.64 21.03
C TYR A 65 -3.69 -19.94 22.42
N ALA A 66 -2.86 -19.05 22.96
CA ALA A 66 -2.30 -19.22 24.30
C ALA A 66 -3.34 -19.02 25.42
N LYS A 67 -4.36 -18.17 25.23
CA LYS A 67 -5.31 -17.79 26.28
C LYS A 67 -6.56 -18.65 26.38
N GLU A 68 -7.07 -19.14 25.26
CA GLU A 68 -8.42 -19.70 25.17
C GLU A 68 -8.44 -21.25 25.22
N GLU A 69 -7.27 -21.89 25.35
CA GLU A 69 -7.10 -23.36 25.37
C GLU A 69 -7.81 -24.11 24.20
N VAL A 70 -8.04 -23.42 23.08
CA VAL A 70 -8.69 -23.99 21.89
C VAL A 70 -7.64 -24.49 20.88
N GLY A 71 -8.03 -25.47 20.06
CA GLY A 71 -7.20 -25.89 18.93
C GLY A 71 -6.97 -24.76 17.92
N ALA A 72 -5.83 -24.77 17.23
CA ALA A 72 -5.40 -23.70 16.33
C ALA A 72 -6.38 -23.42 15.16
N ASP A 73 -7.19 -24.42 14.79
CA ASP A 73 -8.23 -24.31 13.76
C ASP A 73 -9.57 -23.78 14.30
N ASN A 74 -9.63 -23.34 15.56
CA ASN A 74 -10.83 -22.72 16.13
C ASN A 74 -10.68 -21.20 16.26
N ILE A 75 -9.54 -20.64 15.84
CA ILE A 75 -9.26 -19.20 15.90
C ILE A 75 -9.36 -18.64 14.49
N GLY A 76 -10.32 -17.76 14.29
CA GLY A 76 -10.55 -17.08 13.02
C GLY A 76 -10.41 -15.57 13.12
N ILE A 77 -10.39 -14.94 11.95
CA ILE A 77 -10.44 -13.48 11.83
C ILE A 77 -11.75 -13.10 11.15
N ALA A 78 -12.41 -12.06 11.65
CA ALA A 78 -13.71 -11.61 11.19
C ALA A 78 -13.71 -11.31 9.67
N GLY A 79 -14.59 -12.00 8.95
CA GLY A 79 -14.70 -11.94 7.49
C GLY A 79 -13.89 -13.00 6.74
N GLY A 80 -12.91 -13.64 7.41
CA GLY A 80 -12.13 -14.73 6.84
C GLY A 80 -12.99 -15.96 6.61
N SER A 81 -12.76 -16.65 5.50
CA SER A 81 -13.50 -17.90 5.18
C SER A 81 -12.93 -19.13 5.88
N LYS A 82 -11.78 -19.00 6.53
CA LYS A 82 -11.10 -20.06 7.29
C LYS A 82 -10.60 -19.54 8.65
N PRO A 83 -10.63 -20.40 9.69
CA PRO A 83 -11.14 -21.75 9.69
C PRO A 83 -12.69 -21.77 9.69
N THR A 84 -13.28 -22.83 9.14
CA THR A 84 -14.74 -22.96 9.10
C THR A 84 -15.25 -23.32 10.49
N GLY A 85 -16.05 -22.44 11.11
CA GLY A 85 -16.61 -22.68 12.44
C GLY A 85 -15.72 -22.22 13.60
N ALA A 86 -14.88 -21.20 13.40
CA ALA A 86 -14.09 -20.58 14.46
C ALA A 86 -14.94 -20.28 15.70
N THR A 87 -14.50 -20.74 16.87
CA THR A 87 -15.15 -20.46 18.16
C THR A 87 -14.64 -19.15 18.77
N VAL A 88 -13.41 -18.76 18.44
CA VAL A 88 -12.79 -17.50 18.82
C VAL A 88 -12.55 -16.68 17.57
N THR A 89 -13.03 -15.44 17.56
CA THR A 89 -12.91 -14.54 16.40
C THR A 89 -12.19 -13.26 16.78
N ILE A 90 -11.13 -12.94 16.04
CA ILE A 90 -10.40 -11.67 16.12
C ILE A 90 -11.04 -10.67 15.15
N THR A 91 -11.27 -9.44 15.59
CA THR A 91 -11.90 -8.44 14.71
C THR A 91 -10.87 -7.75 13.81
N LYS A 92 -11.34 -7.14 12.71
CA LYS A 92 -10.47 -6.32 11.86
C LYS A 92 -9.96 -5.09 12.59
N LYS A 93 -10.78 -4.54 13.49
CA LYS A 93 -10.43 -3.41 14.34
C LYS A 93 -9.22 -3.72 15.22
N ASP A 94 -9.19 -4.90 15.87
CA ASP A 94 -8.05 -5.30 16.71
C ASP A 94 -6.74 -5.35 15.91
N ILE A 95 -6.81 -5.87 14.68
CA ILE A 95 -5.67 -5.91 13.76
C ILE A 95 -5.25 -4.50 13.33
N ALA A 96 -6.23 -3.64 13.00
CA ALA A 96 -5.99 -2.27 12.57
C ALA A 96 -5.33 -1.43 13.67
N GLU A 97 -5.79 -1.57 14.92
CA GLU A 97 -5.22 -0.92 16.08
C GLU A 97 -3.79 -1.40 16.35
N LEU A 98 -3.55 -2.72 16.36
CA LEU A 98 -2.22 -3.27 16.62
C LEU A 98 -1.20 -2.97 15.51
N ALA A 99 -1.64 -2.91 14.26
CA ALA A 99 -0.78 -2.61 13.11
C ALA A 99 -0.66 -1.10 12.82
N GLU A 100 -1.38 -0.24 13.53
CA GLU A 100 -1.46 1.21 13.30
C GLU A 100 -1.88 1.55 11.85
N VAL A 101 -2.88 0.83 11.33
CA VAL A 101 -3.42 1.02 9.98
C VAL A 101 -4.90 1.33 10.01
N ASP A 102 -5.42 1.90 8.94
CA ASP A 102 -6.86 2.12 8.78
C ASP A 102 -7.60 0.77 8.60
N GLU A 103 -8.60 0.52 9.44
CA GLU A 103 -9.45 -0.68 9.37
C GLU A 103 -10.13 -0.83 8.01
N ALA A 104 -10.53 0.28 7.38
CA ALA A 104 -11.19 0.25 6.08
C ALA A 104 -10.31 -0.33 4.96
N ASN A 105 -9.00 -0.31 5.16
CA ASN A 105 -8.06 -0.90 4.21
C ASN A 105 -7.96 -2.42 4.35
N ILE A 106 -8.41 -3.03 5.46
CA ILE A 106 -8.41 -4.49 5.65
C ILE A 106 -9.64 -5.11 4.98
N GLN A 107 -9.43 -5.81 3.87
CA GLN A 107 -10.52 -6.39 3.07
C GLN A 107 -10.85 -7.80 3.55
N ASN A 108 -12.12 -8.06 3.84
CA ASN A 108 -12.64 -9.40 4.20
C ASN A 108 -11.85 -10.16 5.28
N GLY A 109 -11.01 -9.51 6.08
CA GLY A 109 -10.26 -10.16 7.16
C GLY A 109 -9.07 -10.98 6.63
N ALA A 110 -8.74 -12.08 7.31
CA ALA A 110 -7.66 -12.98 6.94
C ALA A 110 -8.07 -14.43 7.11
N GLU A 111 -7.48 -15.31 6.31
CA GLU A 111 -7.65 -16.75 6.43
C GLU A 111 -6.58 -17.32 7.37
N VAL A 112 -7.03 -18.10 8.36
CA VAL A 112 -6.16 -18.80 9.31
C VAL A 112 -6.30 -20.30 9.11
N GLU A 113 -5.19 -21.01 9.03
CA GLU A 113 -5.16 -22.48 8.91
C GLU A 113 -3.95 -23.01 9.69
N ASN A 114 -4.19 -24.01 10.55
CA ASN A 114 -3.21 -24.53 11.50
C ASN A 114 -2.54 -23.40 12.31
N GLY A 115 -3.34 -22.42 12.75
CA GLY A 115 -2.88 -21.26 13.52
C GLY A 115 -2.01 -20.27 12.77
N LYS A 116 -1.91 -20.36 11.43
CA LYS A 116 -1.10 -19.46 10.62
C LYS A 116 -1.94 -18.67 9.63
N ILE A 117 -1.62 -17.40 9.44
CA ILE A 117 -2.22 -16.60 8.37
C ILE A 117 -1.81 -17.20 7.01
N THR A 118 -2.78 -17.65 6.23
CA THR A 118 -2.57 -18.21 4.88
C THR A 118 -2.88 -17.19 3.79
N LYS A 119 -3.83 -16.29 4.04
CA LYS A 119 -4.21 -15.22 3.11
C LYS A 119 -4.63 -13.96 3.85
N PHE A 120 -4.24 -12.81 3.34
CA PHE A 120 -4.65 -11.51 3.87
C PHE A 120 -4.78 -10.51 2.72
N VAL A 121 -5.83 -9.69 2.71
CA VAL A 121 -6.06 -8.72 1.63
C VAL A 121 -6.12 -7.30 2.21
N TYR A 122 -5.31 -6.40 1.66
CA TYR A 122 -5.22 -5.00 2.07
C TYR A 122 -5.39 -4.09 0.85
N LYS A 123 -6.20 -3.04 0.95
CA LYS A 123 -6.49 -2.12 -0.15
C LYS A 123 -6.19 -0.69 0.27
N LYS A 124 -5.37 0.02 -0.51
CA LYS A 124 -5.06 1.42 -0.28
C LYS A 124 -4.82 2.16 -1.59
N SER A 125 -5.38 3.36 -1.71
CA SER A 125 -5.18 4.26 -2.86
C SER A 125 -5.43 3.59 -4.22
N GLY A 126 -6.49 2.78 -4.31
CA GLY A 126 -6.86 2.09 -5.55
C GLY A 126 -5.90 0.95 -5.95
N LYS A 127 -5.07 0.46 -5.03
CA LYS A 127 -4.26 -0.76 -5.21
C LYS A 127 -4.66 -1.78 -4.16
N THR A 128 -4.59 -3.05 -4.52
CA THR A 128 -4.92 -4.17 -3.63
C THR A 128 -3.70 -5.06 -3.49
N CYS A 129 -3.22 -5.23 -2.27
CA CYS A 129 -2.14 -6.14 -1.92
C CYS A 129 -2.73 -7.40 -1.29
N THR A 130 -2.43 -8.56 -1.87
CA THR A 130 -2.84 -9.86 -1.36
C THR A 130 -1.62 -10.62 -0.89
N TYR A 131 -1.54 -10.87 0.42
CA TYR A 131 -0.60 -11.82 0.98
C TYR A 131 -1.12 -13.25 0.77
N THR A 132 -0.27 -14.14 0.28
CA THR A 132 -0.53 -15.58 0.21
C THR A 132 0.69 -16.35 0.71
N LYS A 133 0.49 -17.23 1.69
CA LYS A 133 1.56 -18.06 2.23
C LYS A 133 2.09 -19.00 1.14
N GLY A 134 3.37 -18.86 0.80
CA GLY A 134 4.07 -19.80 -0.09
C GLY A 134 4.05 -19.49 -1.59
N ALA A 135 3.61 -18.30 -2.03
CA ALA A 135 3.63 -17.95 -3.46
C ALA A 135 5.03 -17.57 -4.00
N LYS A 136 5.40 -18.15 -5.16
CA LYS A 136 6.40 -17.75 -6.18
C LYS A 136 5.85 -18.26 -7.54
N ASP A 137 5.89 -17.61 -8.70
CA ASP A 137 6.76 -16.59 -9.30
C ASP A 137 5.97 -15.60 -10.19
N GLY A 138 6.58 -14.42 -10.49
CA GLY A 138 6.12 -13.46 -11.53
C GLY A 138 5.62 -12.11 -11.01
N THR A 139 5.43 -11.96 -9.70
CA THR A 139 4.95 -10.74 -9.02
C THR A 139 5.91 -10.33 -7.90
N ASP A 140 5.64 -9.26 -7.15
CA ASP A 140 6.54 -8.69 -6.12
C ASP A 140 6.84 -9.64 -4.90
N GLY A 141 6.41 -10.91 -4.94
CA GLY A 141 6.69 -11.96 -3.94
C GLY A 141 5.40 -12.60 -3.39
N ALA A 142 5.44 -13.13 -2.15
CA ALA A 142 4.25 -13.60 -1.41
C ALA A 142 3.19 -12.50 -1.15
N TYR A 143 3.49 -11.27 -1.55
CA TYR A 143 2.62 -10.09 -1.54
C TYR A 143 2.38 -9.65 -2.98
N ASP A 144 1.18 -9.92 -3.48
CA ASP A 144 0.76 -9.60 -4.84
C ASP A 144 0.03 -8.27 -4.88
N VAL A 145 0.52 -7.29 -5.64
CA VAL A 145 -0.10 -5.96 -5.75
C VAL A 145 -0.81 -5.82 -7.10
N ALA A 146 -2.13 -5.85 -7.06
CA ALA A 146 -3.02 -5.57 -8.19
C ALA A 146 -3.48 -4.09 -8.21
N LYS A 147 -3.80 -3.60 -9.41
CA LYS A 147 -4.50 -2.32 -9.61
C LYS A 147 -6.01 -2.52 -9.48
#